data_AF-A0A920TFS3-F1
#
_entry.id   AF-A0A920TFS3-F1
#
_cell.length_a   1.000
_cell.length_b   1.000
_cell.length_c   1.000
_cell.angle_alpha   90.00
_cell.angle_beta   90.00
_cell.angle_gamma   90.00
#
_symmetry.space_group_name_H-M   'P 1'
#
loop_
_entity.id
_entity.type
_entity.pdbx_description
1 polymer ?
#
loop_
_entity_poly.entity_id
_entity_poly.type
_entity_poly.pdbx_seq_one_letter_code
_entity_poly.pdbx_strand_id
1 'polypeptide(L)' 'MEFYSGQLGMSVKVDHAIEEAFAVGHSGSLLPDVLEQWGSFYYGRNIAPIIMLDMMMTEELLKGISRDINLLPRDAHSL' A
#
# COMPACT_ATOMS: atom_id res chain seq x y z
N MET A 1 -15.77 -2.99 -12.70
CA MET A 1 -14.41 -2.57 -13.07
C MET A 1 -13.63 -2.55 -11.77
N GLU A 2 -12.77 -3.55 -11.54
CA GLU A 2 -11.91 -3.59 -10.34
C GLU A 2 -10.56 -2.99 -10.72
N PHE A 3 -10.05 -2.08 -9.90
CA PHE A 3 -8.73 -1.46 -10.07
C PHE A 3 -7.77 -2.06 -9.06
N TYR A 4 -6.64 -2.56 -9.52
CA TYR A 4 -5.57 -3.04 -8.64
C TYR A 4 -4.69 -1.88 -8.18
N SER A 5 -4.11 -1.98 -6.98
CA SER A 5 -3.26 -0.94 -6.37
C SER A 5 -2.14 -0.46 -7.30
N GLY A 6 -1.51 -1.39 -8.03
CA GLY A 6 -0.47 -1.07 -9.02
C GLY A 6 -0.96 -0.26 -10.22
N GLN A 7 -2.26 -0.26 -10.52
CA GLN A 7 -2.85 0.59 -11.56
C GLN A 7 -3.13 2.00 -11.03
N LEU A 8 -3.48 2.15 -9.75
CA LEU A 8 -3.77 3.46 -9.15
C LEU A 8 -2.51 4.26 -8.74
N GLY A 9 -1.32 3.84 -9.17
CA GLY A 9 -0.07 4.47 -8.74
C GLY A 9 0.19 4.34 -7.24
N MET A 10 -0.44 3.35 -6.60
CA MET A 10 -0.29 3.12 -5.17
C MET A 10 1.01 2.34 -4.94
N SER A 11 1.95 2.95 -4.22
CA SER A 11 3.18 2.30 -3.76
C SER A 11 3.13 2.07 -2.25
N VAL A 12 3.61 0.92 -1.81
CA VAL A 12 3.71 0.59 -0.38
C VAL A 12 5.15 0.83 0.05
N LYS A 13 5.37 1.78 0.94
CA LYS A 13 6.67 1.96 1.59
C LYS A 13 6.81 0.95 2.71
N VAL A 14 7.45 -0.16 2.39
CA VAL A 14 7.67 -1.28 3.32
C VAL A 14 8.86 -1.02 4.25
N ASP A 15 9.80 -0.15 3.86
CA ASP A 15 11.05 0.07 4.60
C ASP A 15 10.82 0.48 6.06
N HIS A 16 9.92 1.43 6.30
CA HIS A 16 9.57 1.84 7.67
C HIS A 16 8.92 0.70 8.47
N ALA A 17 8.05 -0.10 7.83
CA ALA A 17 7.43 -1.25 8.48
C ALA A 17 8.47 -2.34 8.80
N ILE A 18 9.47 -2.51 7.94
CA ILE A 18 10.59 -3.44 8.17
C ILE A 18 11.48 -2.94 9.31
N GLU A 19 11.80 -1.64 9.35
CA GLU A 19 12.56 -1.03 10.45
C GLU A 19 11.82 -1.16 11.79
N GLU A 20 10.51 -0.91 11.80
CA GLU A 20 9.67 -1.05 12.99
C GLU A 20 9.57 -2.51 13.45
N ALA A 21 9.46 -3.45 12.52
CA ALA A 21 9.48 -4.88 12.82
C ALA A 21 10.84 -5.32 13.38
N PHE A 22 11.92 -4.81 12.80
CA PHE A 22 13.28 -5.10 13.26
C PHE A 22 13.53 -4.53 14.65
N ALA A 23 13.00 -3.35 14.98
CA ALA A 23 13.21 -2.72 16.28
C ALA A 23 12.64 -3.54 17.47
N VAL A 24 11.67 -4.44 17.22
CA VAL A 24 11.08 -5.30 18.26
C VAL A 24 12.15 -6.23 18.84
N GLY A 25 12.51 -6.01 20.10
CA GLY A 25 13.57 -6.78 20.76
C GLY A 25 14.99 -6.45 20.30
N HIS A 26 15.20 -5.28 19.69
CA HIS A 26 16.50 -4.79 19.29
C HIS A 26 16.77 -3.36 19.81
N SER A 27 16.27 -3.05 21.02
CA SER A 27 16.51 -1.77 21.70
C SER A 27 17.94 -1.63 22.24
N GLY A 28 18.69 -2.73 22.30
CA GLY A 28 20.05 -2.78 22.83
C GLY A 28 20.10 -3.11 24.33
N SER A 29 18.96 -3.42 24.94
CA SER A 29 18.83 -3.80 26.35
C SER A 29 18.18 -5.17 26.47
N LEU A 30 18.94 -6.14 26.96
CA LEU A 30 18.59 -7.57 26.85
C LEU A 30 17.27 -7.98 27.53
N LEU A 31 17.01 -7.48 28.74
CA LEU A 31 15.78 -7.82 29.48
C LEU A 31 14.50 -7.26 28.83
N PRO A 32 14.40 -5.96 28.52
CA PRO A 32 13.22 -5.45 27.81
C PRO A 32 13.07 -6.06 26.42
N ASP A 33 14.18 -6.36 25.73
CA ASP A 33 14.14 -6.98 24.40
C ASP A 33 13.46 -8.35 24.42
N VAL A 34 13.82 -9.21 25.38
CA VAL A 34 13.20 -10.53 25.55
C VAL A 34 11.71 -10.42 25.89
N LEU A 35 11.34 -9.47 26.76
CA LEU A 35 9.93 -9.26 27.14
C LEU A 35 9.09 -8.76 25.95
N GLU A 36 9.66 -7.89 25.12
CA GLU A 36 8.98 -7.34 23.95
C GLU A 36 8.77 -8.40 22.86
N GLN A 37 9.77 -9.26 22.63
CA GLN A 37 9.65 -10.40 21.73
C GLN A 37 8.61 -11.41 22.23
N TRP A 38 8.64 -11.74 23.53
CA TRP A 38 7.66 -12.64 24.13
C TRP A 38 6.23 -12.08 24.03
N GLY A 39 6.03 -10.81 24.37
CA GLY A 39 4.73 -10.15 24.23
C GLY A 39 4.24 -10.14 22.78
N SER A 40 5.13 -9.84 21.83
CA SER A 40 4.79 -9.84 20.39
C SER A 40 4.45 -11.24 19.87
N PHE A 41 5.08 -12.30 20.41
CA PHE A 41 4.77 -13.68 20.05
C PHE A 41 3.38 -14.10 20.52
N TYR A 42 2.97 -13.74 21.74
CA TYR A 42 1.68 -14.15 22.30
C TYR A 42 0.50 -13.29 21.89
N TYR A 43 0.70 -11.98 21.73
CA TYR A 43 -0.39 -11.02 21.49
C TYR A 43 -0.38 -10.45 20.07
N GLY A 44 0.68 -10.71 19.30
CA GLY A 44 0.91 -10.07 18.02
C GLY A 44 1.33 -8.60 18.18
N ARG A 45 1.80 -8.01 17.08
CA ARG A 45 2.09 -6.58 16.98
C ARG A 45 1.55 -6.04 15.67
N ASN A 46 0.84 -4.92 15.73
CA ASN A 46 0.35 -4.25 14.54
C ASN A 46 1.46 -3.34 14.00
N ILE A 47 1.89 -3.59 12.78
CA ILE A 47 2.87 -2.76 12.06
C ILE A 47 2.16 -2.30 10.79
N ALA A 48 1.83 -1.01 10.74
CA ALA A 48 1.08 -0.44 9.63
C ALA A 48 2.04 0.00 8.51
N PRO A 49 1.91 -0.51 7.28
CA PRO A 49 2.71 -0.02 6.17
C PRO A 49 2.23 1.38 5.73
N ILE A 50 3.16 2.21 5.25
CA ILE A 50 2.81 3.53 4.69
C ILE A 50 2.37 3.35 3.25
N ILE A 51 1.12 3.71 2.96
CA ILE A 51 0.57 3.74 1.61
C ILE A 51 0.85 5.11 1.00
N MET A 52 1.51 5.14 -0.15
CA MET A 52 1.67 6.34 -0.97
C MET A 52 0.84 6.21 -2.23
N LEU A 53 0.12 7.28 -2.57
CA LEU A 53 -0.64 7.38 -3.81
C LEU A 53 0.09 8.31 -4.79
N ASP A 54 0.39 7.83 -5.98
CA ASP A 54 0.83 8.68 -7.09
C ASP A 54 -0.40 9.36 -7.71
N MET A 55 -0.54 10.64 -7.39
CA MET A 55 -1.64 11.47 -7.85
C MET A 55 -1.63 11.71 -9.36
N MET A 56 -0.45 11.74 -10.02
CA MET A 56 -0.38 11.95 -11.47
C MET A 56 -0.92 10.73 -12.22
N MET A 57 -0.49 9.53 -11.82
CA MET A 57 -0.97 8.29 -12.43
C MET A 57 -2.47 8.08 -12.17
N THR A 58 -2.95 8.43 -10.97
CA THR A 58 -4.38 8.42 -10.63
C THR A 58 -5.18 9.36 -11.53
N GLU A 59 -4.69 10.59 -11.75
CA GLU A 59 -5.34 11.55 -12.63
C GLU A 59 -5.38 11.10 -14.09
N GLU A 60 -4.30 10.50 -14.61
CA GLU A 60 -4.27 9.98 -15.97
C GLU A 60 -5.29 8.85 -16.17
N LEU A 61 -5.41 7.95 -15.20
CA LEU A 61 -6.44 6.90 -15.22
C LEU A 61 -7.85 7.47 -15.21
N LEU A 62 -8.12 8.46 -14.36
CA LEU A 62 -9.41 9.13 -14.30
C LEU A 62 -9.75 9.82 -15.64
N LYS A 63 -8.76 10.45 -16.29
CA LYS A 63 -8.92 11.05 -17.61
C LYS A 63 -9.20 9.99 -18.69
N GLY A 64 -8.55 8.83 -18.63
CA GLY A 64 -8.80 7.70 -19.52
C GLY A 64 -10.23 7.16 -19.38
N ILE A 65 -10.64 6.83 -18.15
CA ILE A 65 -12.01 6.34 -17.86
C ILE A 65 -13.05 7.38 -18.28
N SER A 66 -12.80 8.66 -18.03
CA SER A 66 -13.71 9.74 -18.45
C SER A 66 -13.87 9.80 -19.98
N ARG A 67 -12.81 9.53 -20.75
CA ARG A 67 -12.90 9.45 -22.22
C ARG A 67 -13.70 8.24 -22.67
N ASP A 68 -13.47 7.09 -22.07
CA ASP A 68 -14.19 5.85 -22.41
C ASP A 68 -15.69 5.96 -22.12
N ILE A 69 -16.07 6.58 -21.00
CA ILE A 69 -17.48 6.82 -20.66
C ILE A 69 -18.12 7.88 -21.57
N ASN A 70 -17.34 8.86 -22.06
CA ASN A 70 -17.84 9.90 -22.97
C ASN A 70 -17.91 9.48 -24.44
N LEU A 71 -17.51 8.26 -24.79
CA LEU A 71 -17.74 7.72 -26.14
C LEU A 71 -19.22 7.38 -26.32
N LEU A 72 -19.82 7.88 -27.40
CA LEU A 72 -21.19 7.55 -27.73
C LEU A 72 -21.25 6.09 -28.25
N PRO A 73 -22.27 5.28 -27.89
CA PRO A 73 -22.35 3.86 -28.26
C PRO A 73 -22.20 3.55 -29.75
N ARG A 74 -22.52 4.52 -30.62
CA ARG A 74 -22.37 4.41 -32.08
C ARG A 74 -20.92 4.31 -32.55
N ASP A 75 -19.97 4.81 -31.77
CA ASP A 75 -18.55 4.94 -32.17
C ASP A 75 -17.70 3.74 -31.70
N ALA A 76 -18.29 2.78 -30.98
CA ALA A 76 -17.59 1.61 -30.42
C ALA A 76 -17.54 0.36 -31.36
N HIS A 77 -18.18 0.42 -32.53
CA HIS A 77 -18.42 -0.75 -33.41
C HIS A 77 -17.58 -0.80 -34.71
N SER A 78 -16.49 -0.04 -34.84
CA SER A 78 -15.67 -0.01 -36.07
C SER A 78 -14.21 -0.44 -35.89
N LEU A 79 -13.98 -1.59 -35.24
CA LEU A 79 -12.72 -2.35 -35.34
C LEU A 79 -12.99 -3.76 -35.86
#